data_AF-A0A6P0T852-F1
#
_entry.id   AF-A0A6P0T852-F1
#
_cell.length_a   1.000
_cell.length_b   1.000
_cell.length_c   1.000
_cell.angle_alpha   90.00
_cell.angle_beta   90.00
_cell.angle_gamma   90.00
#
_symmetry.space_group_name_H-M   'P 1'
#
loop_
_entity.id
_entity.type
_entity.pdbx_description
1 polymer ?
#
loop_
_entity_poly.entity_id
_entity_poly.type
_entity_poly.pdbx_seq_one_letter_code
_entity_poly.pdbx_strand_id
1 'polypeptide(L)'
;MALPKIADARALSDEELQEAIVSTKRVLFDLRFQKATRQLEKMHEFKHEKHRLAQLMTVESERAIATAKREALAAETQQVDENQEISSPESGEGGEA
;
A
#
# COMPACT_ATOMS: atom_id res chain seq x y z
N MET A 1 -11.01 14.32 -22.20
CA MET A 1 -10.53 12.93 -22.10
C MET A 1 -10.98 12.34 -20.78
N ALA A 2 -11.15 11.02 -20.73
CA ALA A 2 -11.48 10.33 -19.49
C ALA A 2 -10.27 10.37 -18.54
N LEU A 3 -10.53 10.56 -17.24
CA LEU A 3 -9.49 10.48 -16.22
C LEU A 3 -8.93 9.04 -16.16
N PRO A 4 -7.65 8.87 -15.78
CA PRO A 4 -7.04 7.55 -15.63
C PRO A 4 -7.84 6.72 -14.63
N LYS A 5 -8.00 5.43 -14.91
CA LYS A 5 -8.74 4.51 -14.04
C LYS A 5 -7.80 3.91 -13.01
N ILE A 6 -8.29 3.75 -11.78
CA ILE A 6 -7.51 3.13 -10.70
C ILE A 6 -7.18 1.64 -10.97
N ALA A 7 -7.99 0.97 -11.80
CA ALA A 7 -7.75 -0.41 -12.23
C ALA A 7 -6.37 -0.56 -12.89
N ASP A 8 -5.96 0.45 -13.68
CA ASP A 8 -4.68 0.45 -14.38
C ASP A 8 -3.50 0.52 -13.40
N ALA A 9 -3.67 1.21 -12.26
CA ALA A 9 -2.65 1.28 -11.22
C ALA A 9 -2.54 -0.03 -10.41
N ARG A 10 -3.66 -0.73 -10.22
CA ARG A 10 -3.70 -2.02 -9.49
C ARG A 10 -3.11 -3.17 -10.29
N ALA A 11 -3.15 -3.10 -11.62
CA ALA A 11 -2.62 -4.12 -12.52
C ALA A 11 -1.08 -4.14 -12.58
N LEU A 12 -0.40 -3.09 -12.10
CA LEU A 12 1.06 -2.97 -12.11
C LEU A 12 1.70 -3.82 -11.00
N SER A 13 2.88 -4.37 -11.26
CA SER A 13 3.74 -4.96 -10.23
C SER A 13 4.30 -3.89 -9.27
N ASP A 14 4.95 -4.28 -8.18
CA ASP A 14 5.51 -3.33 -7.22
C ASP A 14 6.63 -2.47 -7.83
N GLU A 15 7.50 -3.08 -8.66
CA GLU A 15 8.59 -2.37 -9.34
C GLU A 15 8.05 -1.40 -10.41
N GLU A 16 7.10 -1.85 -11.22
CA GLU A 16 6.45 -1.01 -12.24
C GLU A 16 5.65 0.14 -11.61
N LEU A 17 5.06 -0.08 -10.44
CA LEU A 17 4.34 0.96 -9.70
C LEU A 17 5.32 2.07 -9.28
N GLN A 18 6.50 1.72 -8.77
CA GLN A 18 7.53 2.68 -8.39
C GLN A 18 8.05 3.46 -9.60
N GLU A 19 8.32 2.77 -10.71
CA GLU A 19 8.75 3.42 -11.96
C GLU A 19 7.67 4.36 -12.50
N ALA A 20 6.40 3.95 -12.46
CA ALA A 20 5.27 4.78 -12.84
C ALA A 20 5.16 6.04 -11.97
N ILE A 21 5.39 5.94 -10.65
CA ILE A 21 5.40 7.11 -9.75
C ILE A 21 6.50 8.09 -10.14
N VAL A 22 7.72 7.60 -10.39
CA VAL A 22 8.87 8.44 -10.76
C VAL A 22 8.64 9.11 -12.12
N SER A 23 8.17 8.36 -13.12
CA SER A 23 7.87 8.91 -14.45
C SER A 23 6.77 9.97 -14.40
N THR A 24 5.65 9.73 -13.71
CA THR A 24 4.58 10.73 -13.54
C THR A 24 5.08 12.00 -12.82
N LYS A 25 5.97 11.86 -11.82
CA LYS A 25 6.59 13.03 -11.16
C LYS A 25 7.45 13.86 -12.11
N ARG A 26 8.20 13.22 -13.02
CA ARG A 26 8.98 13.91 -14.07
C ARG A 26 8.07 14.66 -15.05
N VAL A 27 7.01 14.02 -15.53
CA VAL A 27 6.03 14.68 -16.41
C VAL A 27 5.41 15.90 -15.72
N LEU A 28 5.03 15.78 -14.44
CA LEU A 28 4.51 16.93 -13.68
C LEU A 28 5.54 18.05 -13.51
N PHE A 29 6.83 17.74 -13.42
CA PHE A 29 7.90 18.74 -13.39
C PHE A 29 8.00 19.48 -14.73
N ASP A 30 7.99 18.76 -15.84
CA ASP A 30 8.05 19.34 -17.18
C ASP A 30 6.82 20.21 -17.47
N LEU A 31 5.62 19.75 -17.09
CA LEU A 31 4.38 20.53 -17.21
C LEU A 31 4.43 21.82 -16.38
N ARG A 32 5.06 21.82 -15.21
CA ARG A 32 5.26 23.03 -14.40
C ARG A 32 6.23 23.99 -15.09
N PHE A 33 7.29 23.47 -15.69
CA PHE A 33 8.24 24.26 -16.45
C PHE A 33 7.58 24.92 -17.67
N GLN A 34 6.84 24.15 -18.48
CA GLN A 34 6.07 24.66 -19.62
C GLN A 34 5.01 25.69 -19.20
N LYS A 35 4.37 25.48 -18.05
CA LYS A 35 3.43 26.46 -17.48
C LYS A 35 4.14 27.77 -17.13
N ALA A 36 5.34 27.70 -16.55
CA ALA A 36 6.13 28.88 -16.21
C ALA A 36 6.59 29.64 -17.45
N THR A 37 6.95 28.94 -18.54
CA THR A 37 7.31 29.55 -19.83
C THR A 37 6.11 30.00 -20.66
N ARG A 38 4.87 29.79 -20.18
CA ARG A 38 3.62 30.06 -20.91
C ARG A 38 3.49 29.31 -22.24
N GLN A 39 4.17 28.18 -22.38
CA GLN A 39 4.15 27.30 -23.56
C GLN A 39 3.27 26.06 -23.35
N LEU A 40 2.50 26.02 -22.26
CA LEU A 40 1.64 24.89 -21.98
C LEU A 40 0.44 24.89 -22.94
N GLU A 41 0.37 23.90 -23.82
CA GLU A 41 -0.72 23.77 -24.79
C GLU A 41 -1.96 23.10 -24.17
N LYS A 42 -1.76 22.10 -23.30
CA LYS A 42 -2.83 21.24 -22.78
C LYS A 42 -2.98 21.37 -21.27
N MET A 43 -3.81 22.34 -20.84
CA MET A 43 -4.09 22.61 -19.42
C MET A 43 -4.62 21.40 -18.63
N HIS A 44 -5.33 20.49 -19.31
CA HIS A 44 -5.95 19.33 -18.65
C HIS A 44 -4.95 18.22 -18.31
N GLU A 45 -3.77 18.16 -18.95
CA GLU A 45 -2.75 17.15 -18.66
C GLU A 45 -2.29 17.24 -17.21
N PHE A 46 -2.18 18.46 -16.66
CA PHE A 46 -1.85 18.65 -15.25
C PHE A 46 -2.84 17.96 -14.31
N LYS A 47 -4.15 18.02 -14.61
CA LYS A 47 -5.19 17.36 -13.82
C LYS A 47 -5.11 15.83 -13.96
N HIS A 48 -4.82 15.34 -15.17
CA HIS A 48 -4.72 13.90 -15.43
C HIS A 48 -3.51 13.30 -14.71
N GLU A 49 -2.33 13.89 -14.87
CA GLU A 49 -1.09 13.41 -14.26
C GLU A 49 -1.13 13.51 -12.73
N LYS A 50 -1.70 14.60 -12.18
CA LYS A 50 -1.88 14.72 -10.73
C LYS A 50 -2.84 13.64 -10.20
N HIS A 51 -3.91 13.35 -10.91
CA HIS A 51 -4.85 12.30 -10.51
C HIS A 51 -4.23 10.91 -10.62
N ARG A 52 -3.46 10.65 -11.69
CA ARG A 52 -2.69 9.41 -11.86
C ARG A 52 -1.72 9.20 -10.72
N LEU A 53 -0.93 10.22 -10.38
CA LEU A 53 0.02 10.14 -9.27
C LEU A 53 -0.66 9.80 -7.94
N ALA A 54 -1.79 10.46 -7.65
CA ALA A 54 -2.56 10.17 -6.44
C ALA A 54 -3.02 8.71 -6.40
N GLN A 55 -3.55 8.18 -7.51
CA GLN A 55 -3.96 6.77 -7.61
C GLN A 55 -2.78 5.81 -7.37
N LEU A 56 -1.62 6.07 -7.98
CA LEU A 56 -0.44 5.22 -7.82
C LEU A 56 0.02 5.19 -6.34
N MET A 57 0.11 6.36 -5.70
CA MET A 57 0.49 6.47 -4.28
C MET A 57 -0.54 5.84 -3.33
N THR A 58 -1.83 5.91 -3.68
CA THR A 58 -2.87 5.20 -2.91
C THR A 58 -2.68 3.69 -2.99
N VAL A 59 -2.42 3.13 -4.17
CA VAL A 59 -2.18 1.68 -4.33
C VAL A 59 -0.92 1.25 -3.57
N GLU A 60 0.15 2.02 -3.64
CA GLU A 60 1.38 1.79 -2.86
C GLU A 60 1.08 1.74 -1.35
N SER A 61 0.31 2.70 -0.85
CA SER A 61 -0.08 2.77 0.56
C SER A 61 -0.99 1.61 0.97
N GLU A 62 -1.96 1.24 0.13
CA GLU A 62 -2.83 0.07 0.34
C GLU A 62 -2.00 -1.21 0.49
N ARG A 63 -0.97 -1.40 -0.34
CA ARG A 63 -0.05 -2.56 -0.28
C ARG A 63 0.79 -2.56 1.00
N ALA A 64 1.33 -1.41 1.40
CA ALA A 64 2.09 -1.25 2.64
C ALA A 64 1.23 -1.53 3.89
N ILE A 65 -0.02 -1.06 3.91
CA ILE A 65 -0.95 -1.35 5.01
C ILE A 65 -1.32 -2.83 5.04
N ALA A 66 -1.53 -3.46 3.88
CA ALA A 66 -1.88 -4.88 3.80
C ALA A 66 -0.74 -5.79 4.28
N THR A 67 0.52 -5.45 3.95
CA THR A 67 1.70 -6.17 4.44
C THR A 67 1.85 -6.01 5.96
N ALA A 68 1.79 -4.78 6.48
CA ALA A 68 1.85 -4.53 7.93
C ALA A 68 0.71 -5.22 8.70
N LYS A 69 -0.51 -5.25 8.15
CA LYS A 69 -1.64 -5.97 8.74
C LYS A 69 -1.39 -7.48 8.77
N ARG A 70 -0.80 -8.04 7.70
CA ARG A 70 -0.46 -9.47 7.64
C ARG A 70 0.59 -9.83 8.69
N GLU A 71 1.60 -8.99 8.86
CA GLU A 71 2.64 -9.16 9.88
C GLU A 71 2.06 -9.10 11.29
N ALA A 72 1.14 -8.16 11.56
CA ALA A 72 0.47 -8.06 12.86
C ALA A 72 -0.39 -9.30 13.17
N LEU A 73 -1.15 -9.80 12.19
CA LEU A 73 -1.97 -11.02 12.35
C LEU A 73 -1.10 -12.27 12.60
N ALA A 74 0.08 -12.35 11.99
CA ALA A 74 1.03 -13.45 12.20
C ALA A 74 1.66 -13.42 13.60
N ALA A 75 1.90 -12.23 14.17
CA ALA A 75 2.40 -12.08 15.52
C ALA A 75 1.35 -12.44 16.59
N GLU A 76 0.08 -12.15 16.33
CA GLU A 76 -1.03 -12.47 17.24
C GLU A 76 -1.30 -13.99 17.31
N THR A 77 -1.06 -14.74 16.23
CA THR A 77 -1.25 -16.20 16.23
C THR A 77 -0.21 -16.94 17.07
N GLN A 78 1.03 -16.44 17.12
CA GLN A 78 2.12 -17.06 17.90
C GLN A 78 1.91 -16.95 19.42
N GLN A 79 1.19 -15.93 19.89
CA GLN A 79 0.91 -15.72 21.32
C GLN A 79 -0.21 -16.63 21.87
N VAL A 80 -1.02 -17.21 20.99
CA VAL A 80 -2.12 -18.11 21.38
C VAL A 80 -1.61 -19.52 21.66
N ASP A 81 -0.61 -19.99 20.92
CA ASP A 81 -0.02 -21.32 21.11
C ASP A 81 0.79 -21.41 22.42
N GLU A 82 1.50 -20.36 22.84
CA GLU A 82 2.26 -20.34 24.10
C GLU A 82 1.36 -20.33 25.37
N ASN A 83 0.15 -19.78 25.27
CA ASN A 83 -0.77 -19.70 26.41
C ASN A 83 -1.65 -20.96 26.60
N GLN A 84 -1.65 -21.90 25.64
CA GLN A 84 -2.41 -23.15 25.76
C GLN A 84 -1.64 -24.28 26.46
N GLU A 85 -0.31 -24.18 26.61
CA GLU A 85 0.48 -25.21 27.31
C GLU A 85 0.48 -25.07 28.85
N ILE A 86 -0.02 -23.96 29.40
CA ILE A 86 -0.01 -23.70 30.86
C ILE A 86 -1.30 -24.17 31.56
N SER A 87 -2.36 -24.52 30.83
CA SER A 87 -3.63 -24.97 31.43
C SER A 87 -3.84 -26.48 31.40
N SER A 88 -2.80 -27.28 31.66
CA SER A 88 -3.02 -28.65 32.13
C SER A 88 -3.66 -28.57 33.52
N PRO A 89 -4.90 -29.05 33.74
CA PRO A 89 -5.43 -29.16 35.09
C PRO A 89 -4.67 -30.32 35.73
N GLU A 90 -3.85 -30.03 36.75
CA GLU A 90 -3.24 -31.06 37.56
C GLU A 90 -4.34 -31.77 38.36
N SER A 91 -5.03 -32.71 37.69
CA SER A 91 -5.93 -33.67 38.29
C SER A 91 -5.15 -34.97 38.51
N GLY A 92 -4.85 -35.26 39.77
CA GLY A 92 -4.35 -36.55 40.26
C GLY A 92 -4.14 -36.42 41.77
N GLU A 93 -5.17 -36.65 42.59
CA GLU A 93 -5.50 -37.96 43.18
C GLU A 93 -4.35 -38.60 43.99
N GLY A 94 -4.63 -38.87 45.27
CA GLY A 94 -3.83 -39.65 46.22
C GLY A 94 -3.52 -38.83 47.47
N GLY A 95 -4.11 -39.04 48.65
CA GLY A 95 -4.56 -40.29 49.26
C GLY A 95 -3.70 -40.56 50.51
N GLU A 96 -4.36 -40.60 51.67
CA GLU A 96 -3.94 -41.26 52.92
C GLU A 96 -2.64 -40.80 53.65
N ALA A 97 -2.82 -40.20 54.83
CA ALA A 97 -2.40 -40.75 56.14
C ALA A 97 -2.80 -39.80 57.28
#